data_AF-A0A0F2JBP9-F1
#
_entry.id   AF-A0A0F2JBP9-F1
#
_cell.length_a   1.000
_cell.length_b   1.000
_cell.length_c   1.000
_cell.angle_alpha   90.00
_cell.angle_beta   90.00
_cell.angle_gamma   90.00
#
_symmetry.space_group_name_H-M   'P 1'
#
loop_
_entity.id
_entity.type
_entity.pdbx_description
1 polymer ?
#
loop_
_entity_poly.entity_id
_entity_poly.type
_entity_poly.pdbx_seq_one_letter_code
_entity_poly.pdbx_strand_id
1 'polypeptide(L)'
;MENLLTIDIVGLPNIAVREARDRVRSAIRNSGYQFPLQRVTVNLAPADLRKEGSGLDLPIAIGILAATGQCILPSVVHSRWRNIESFEWPESGGKHKVL
;
A
#
# COMPACT_ATOMS: atom_id res chain seq x y z
N MET A 1 -4.04 -6.11 24.12
CA MET A 1 -2.85 -5.28 23.81
C MET A 1 -2.91 -4.96 22.33
N GLU A 2 -3.24 -3.72 22.00
CA GLU A 2 -3.56 -3.32 20.63
C GLU A 2 -2.31 -3.35 19.74
N ASN A 3 -2.38 -4.12 18.65
CA ASN A 3 -1.34 -4.25 17.63
C ASN A 3 -1.32 -3.00 16.72
N LEU A 4 -1.08 -1.82 17.30
CA LEU A 4 -1.25 -0.51 16.67
C LEU A 4 -0.30 -0.23 15.50
N LEU A 5 0.75 -1.07 15.32
CA LEU A 5 1.78 -0.93 14.29
C LEU A 5 1.70 -2.08 13.28
N THR A 6 0.52 -2.32 12.68
CA THR A 6 0.32 -3.40 11.70
C THR A 6 0.03 -2.86 10.30
N ILE A 7 0.41 -3.64 9.29
CA ILE A 7 -0.11 -3.49 7.92
C ILE A 7 -1.32 -4.41 7.81
N ASP A 8 -2.44 -3.88 7.31
CA ASP A 8 -3.58 -4.67 6.87
C ASP A 8 -3.70 -4.61 5.36
N ILE A 9 -3.77 -5.78 4.74
CA ILE A 9 -3.86 -5.91 3.28
C ILE A 9 -5.28 -6.35 2.92
N VAL A 10 -5.93 -5.58 2.04
CA VAL A 10 -7.31 -5.81 1.58
C VAL A 10 -7.36 -5.96 0.05
N GLY A 11 -8.44 -6.55 -0.48
CA GLY A 11 -8.57 -6.88 -1.91
C GLY A 11 -8.21 -8.33 -2.26
N LEU A 12 -8.73 -9.28 -1.50
CA LEU A 12 -8.55 -10.74 -1.68
C LEU A 12 -7.09 -11.24 -1.71
N PRO A 13 -6.25 -10.91 -0.70
CA PRO A 13 -4.91 -11.44 -0.60
C PRO A 13 -4.90 -12.92 -0.16
N ASN A 14 -4.07 -13.73 -0.81
CA ASN A 14 -3.75 -15.06 -0.34
C ASN A 14 -2.73 -15.03 0.83
N ILE A 15 -2.31 -16.21 1.30
CA ILE A 15 -1.37 -16.35 2.43
C ILE A 15 -0.03 -15.66 2.12
N ALA A 16 0.57 -15.92 0.95
CA ALA A 16 1.86 -15.36 0.57
C ALA A 16 1.84 -13.81 0.55
N VAL A 17 0.72 -13.22 0.14
CA VAL A 17 0.52 -11.76 0.16
C VAL A 17 0.31 -11.25 1.57
N ARG A 18 -0.38 -11.98 2.45
CA ARG A 18 -0.52 -11.58 3.88
C ARG A 18 0.83 -11.57 4.60
N GLU A 19 1.70 -12.52 4.27
CA GLU A 19 3.08 -12.59 4.78
C GLU A 19 3.98 -11.44 4.27
N ALA A 20 3.55 -10.70 3.24
CA ALA A 20 4.28 -9.53 2.75
C ALA A 20 4.45 -8.48 3.85
N ARG A 21 3.56 -8.42 4.85
CA ARG A 21 3.68 -7.47 5.97
C ARG A 21 5.06 -7.48 6.60
N ASP A 22 5.53 -8.67 6.95
CA ASP A 22 6.77 -8.82 7.72
C ASP A 22 7.99 -8.63 6.81
N ARG A 23 7.89 -9.07 5.55
CA ARG A 23 8.93 -8.85 4.53
C ARG A 23 9.10 -7.37 4.16
N VAL A 24 8.00 -6.66 3.90
CA VAL A 24 7.99 -5.23 3.56
C VAL A 24 8.53 -4.39 4.71
N ARG A 25 8.08 -4.67 5.94
CA ARG A 25 8.61 -3.98 7.13
C ARG A 25 10.12 -4.15 7.25
N SER A 26 10.61 -5.38 7.07
CA SER A 26 12.03 -5.69 7.16
C SER A 26 12.82 -5.02 6.05
N ALA A 27 12.31 -5.05 4.81
CA ALA A 27 12.92 -4.40 3.65
C ALA A 27 13.06 -2.89 3.86
N ILE A 28 11.98 -2.20 4.26
CA ILE A 28 11.99 -0.75 4.53
C ILE A 28 13.07 -0.40 5.57
N ARG A 29 13.10 -1.12 6.70
CA ARG A 29 14.08 -0.86 7.77
C ARG A 29 15.51 -1.16 7.35
N ASN A 30 15.74 -2.28 6.66
CA ASN A 30 17.06 -2.69 6.20
C ASN A 30 17.60 -1.79 5.08
N SER A 31 16.71 -1.11 4.35
CA SER A 31 17.06 -0.09 3.36
C SER A 31 17.32 1.29 3.97
N GLY A 32 17.30 1.44 5.30
CA GLY A 32 17.57 2.71 5.99
C GLY A 32 16.38 3.67 6.08
N TYR A 33 15.18 3.23 5.68
CA TYR A 33 13.96 4.02 5.79
C TYR A 33 13.23 3.76 7.11
N GLN A 34 12.35 4.69 7.48
CA GLN A 34 11.51 4.58 8.66
C GLN A 34 10.18 3.91 8.31
N PHE A 35 9.82 2.88 9.06
CA PHE A 35 8.47 2.32 8.98
C PHE A 35 7.53 3.21 9.80
N PRO A 36 6.34 3.59 9.28
CA PRO A 36 5.44 4.50 9.97
C PRO A 36 4.97 3.95 11.33
N LEU A 37 4.92 4.81 12.34
CA LEU A 37 4.43 4.49 13.69
C LEU A 37 2.89 4.59 13.79
N GLN A 38 2.20 4.11 12.77
CA GLN A 38 0.74 4.08 12.69
C GLN A 38 0.30 2.85 11.91
N ARG A 39 -0.98 2.49 12.06
CA ARG A 39 -1.61 1.43 11.27
C ARG A 39 -1.62 1.83 9.80
N VAL A 40 -1.21 0.90 8.93
CA VAL A 40 -1.19 1.11 7.48
C VAL A 40 -2.22 0.17 6.85
N THR A 41 -3.13 0.70 6.06
CA THR A 41 -4.01 -0.12 5.22
C THR A 41 -3.47 -0.11 3.80
N VAL A 42 -3.36 -1.28 3.19
CA VAL A 42 -2.90 -1.45 1.80
C VAL A 42 -4.04 -2.05 1.02
N ASN A 43 -4.63 -1.25 0.13
CA ASN A 43 -5.68 -1.70 -0.76
C ASN A 43 -5.10 -2.19 -2.10
N LEU A 44 -5.32 -3.45 -2.42
CA LEU A 44 -4.86 -4.05 -3.67
C LEU A 44 -6.01 -4.09 -4.70
N ALA A 45 -5.93 -3.23 -5.71
CA ALA A 45 -6.87 -3.20 -6.82
C ALA A 45 -6.47 -4.19 -7.94
N PRO A 46 -7.44 -4.69 -8.74
CA PRO A 46 -8.89 -4.58 -8.54
C PRO A 46 -9.38 -5.59 -7.48
N ALA A 47 -10.31 -5.20 -6.60
CA ALA A 47 -10.58 -5.90 -5.34
C ALA A 47 -11.24 -7.29 -5.48
N ASP A 48 -11.81 -7.59 -6.63
CA ASP A 48 -12.50 -8.83 -7.01
C ASP A 48 -11.54 -9.93 -7.52
N LEU A 49 -10.32 -9.56 -7.91
CA LEU A 49 -9.29 -10.51 -8.30
C LEU A 49 -8.43 -10.94 -7.12
N ARG A 50 -8.13 -12.25 -7.03
CA ARG A 50 -7.21 -12.80 -6.03
C ARG A 50 -5.78 -12.35 -6.30
N LYS A 51 -5.06 -11.99 -5.24
CA LYS A 51 -3.63 -11.65 -5.30
C LYS A 51 -2.80 -12.75 -4.68
N GLU A 52 -1.76 -13.15 -5.42
CA GLU A 52 -0.91 -14.29 -5.07
C GLU A 52 0.58 -13.99 -5.27
N GLY A 53 1.42 -14.76 -4.59
CA GLY A 53 2.88 -14.66 -4.67
C GLY A 53 3.48 -13.49 -3.89
N SER A 54 4.79 -13.29 -4.03
CA SER A 54 5.58 -12.24 -3.36
C SER A 54 5.85 -11.02 -4.25
N GLY A 55 5.37 -11.01 -5.50
CA GLY A 55 5.59 -9.92 -6.45
C GLY A 55 5.00 -8.57 -6.01
N LEU A 56 4.17 -8.55 -4.97
CA LEU A 56 3.55 -7.34 -4.42
C LEU A 56 4.38 -6.68 -3.31
N ASP A 57 5.45 -7.30 -2.82
CA ASP A 57 6.24 -6.73 -1.72
C ASP A 57 6.83 -5.37 -2.09
N LEU A 58 7.47 -5.28 -3.27
CA LEU A 58 8.07 -4.04 -3.76
C LEU A 58 7.05 -2.90 -3.94
N PRO A 59 5.94 -3.07 -4.69
CA PRO A 59 4.97 -1.99 -4.86
C PRO A 59 4.32 -1.58 -3.52
N ILE A 60 4.11 -2.50 -2.59
CA ILE A 60 3.63 -2.16 -1.24
C ILE A 60 4.66 -1.29 -0.50
N ALA A 61 5.94 -1.67 -0.51
CA ALA A 61 7.00 -0.90 0.13
C ALA A 61 7.12 0.51 -0.45
N ILE A 62 7.09 0.65 -1.78
CA ILE A 62 7.14 1.95 -2.45
C ILE A 62 5.91 2.79 -2.11
N GLY A 63 4.72 2.20 -2.05
CA GLY A 63 3.50 2.91 -1.64
C GLY A 63 3.62 3.49 -0.23
N ILE A 64 4.16 2.72 0.72
CA ILE A 64 4.40 3.19 2.10
C ILE A 64 5.42 4.33 2.14
N LEU A 65 6.54 4.19 1.41
CA LEU A 65 7.58 5.23 1.36
C LEU A 65 7.05 6.52 0.72
N ALA A 66 6.25 6.42 -0.33
CA ALA A 66 5.65 7.57 -0.98
C ALA A 66 4.65 8.28 -0.06
N ALA A 67 3.76 7.51 0.60
CA ALA A 67 2.78 8.05 1.54
C ALA A 67 3.43 8.71 2.77
N THR A 68 4.65 8.29 3.13
CA THR A 68 5.43 8.88 4.24
C THR A 68 6.42 9.96 3.78
N GLY A 69 6.43 10.31 2.49
CA GLY A 69 7.32 11.34 1.94
C GLY A 69 8.81 10.94 1.89
N GLN A 70 9.11 9.64 2.01
CA GLN A 70 10.47 9.10 2.03
C GLN A 70 10.96 8.68 0.64
N CYS A 71 10.10 8.65 -0.37
CA CYS A 71 10.52 8.47 -1.76
C CYS A 71 9.79 9.43 -2.71
N ILE A 72 10.51 9.85 -3.76
CA ILE A 72 9.95 10.68 -4.83
C ILE A 72 9.51 9.75 -5.95
N LEU A 73 8.21 9.74 -6.25
CA LEU A 73 7.69 9.02 -7.41
C LEU A 73 7.93 9.85 -8.69
N PRO A 74 8.17 9.21 -9.85
CA PRO A 74 8.24 9.89 -11.13
C PRO A 74 7.00 10.77 -11.35
N SER A 75 7.15 11.94 -11.99
CA SER A 75 6.08 12.94 -12.14
C SER A 75 4.78 12.40 -12.76
N VAL A 76 4.90 11.45 -13.69
CA VAL A 76 3.76 10.74 -14.32
C VAL A 76 2.95 9.93 -13.31
N VAL A 77 3.63 9.34 -12.32
CA VAL A 77 3.01 8.60 -11.23
C VAL A 77 2.49 9.61 -10.20
N HIS A 78 3.34 10.53 -9.74
CA HIS A 78 3.00 11.54 -8.72
C HIS A 78 1.72 12.34 -9.02
N SER A 79 1.47 12.69 -10.28
CA SER A 79 0.25 13.41 -10.70
C SER A 79 -1.00 12.56 -10.59
N ARG A 80 -0.91 11.25 -10.78
CA ARG A 80 -2.01 10.30 -10.59
C ARG A 80 -2.27 10.02 -9.10
N TRP A 81 -1.22 9.99 -8.29
CA TRP A 81 -1.32 9.73 -6.84
C TRP A 81 -1.83 10.91 -6.02
N ARG A 82 -1.52 12.17 -6.40
CA ARG A 82 -2.09 13.34 -5.71
C ARG A 82 -3.59 13.52 -5.94
N ASN A 83 -4.09 13.03 -7.07
CA ASN A 83 -5.48 13.19 -7.46
C ASN A 83 -6.36 12.03 -6.98
N ILE A 84 -5.89 11.10 -6.13
CA ILE A 84 -6.72 9.96 -5.71
C ILE A 84 -7.92 10.41 -4.85
N GLU A 85 -7.84 11.55 -4.15
CA GLU A 85 -9.02 12.15 -3.51
C GLU A 85 -10.10 12.61 -4.50
N SER A 86 -9.73 12.77 -5.78
CA SER A 86 -10.59 13.21 -6.90
C SER A 86 -10.69 12.19 -8.02
N PHE A 87 -10.12 10.99 -7.83
CA PHE A 87 -10.07 9.95 -8.85
C PHE A 87 -11.34 9.11 -8.74
N GLU A 88 -12.32 9.41 -9.58
CA GLU A 88 -13.47 8.55 -9.79
C GLU A 88 -13.01 7.30 -10.56
N TRP A 89 -13.04 6.15 -9.89
CA TRP A 89 -12.93 4.87 -10.57
C TRP A 89 -14.13 4.75 -11.51
N PRO A 90 -13.93 4.46 -12.81
CA PRO A 90 -15.03 4.46 -13.80
C PRO A 90 -16.16 3.47 -13.49
N GLU A 91 -15.95 2.55 -12.53
CA GLU A 91 -16.92 1.53 -12.12
C GLU A 91 -17.39 1.65 -10.65
N SER A 92 -16.87 2.58 -9.84
CA SER A 92 -17.29 2.72 -8.44
C SER A 92 -18.07 4.02 -8.23
N GLY A 93 -19.39 3.94 -8.29
CA GLY A 93 -20.32 5.06 -8.04
C GLY A 93 -20.35 5.56 -6.59
N GLY A 94 -19.20 5.90 -6.01
CA GLY A 94 -19.08 6.39 -4.65
C GLY A 94 -17.77 7.13 -4.42
N LYS A 95 -17.86 8.32 -3.82
CA LYS A 95 -16.71 9.16 -3.46
C LYS A 95 -15.95 8.48 -2.31
N HIS A 96 -14.83 7.82 -2.62
CA HIS A 96 -13.98 7.23 -1.59
C HIS A 96 -12.66 7.99 -1.48
N LYS A 97 -12.37 8.45 -0.25
CA LYS A 97 -11.08 9.00 0.14
C LYS A 97 -10.12 7.83 0.32
N VAL A 98 -9.14 7.70 -0.58
CA VAL A 98 -8.14 6.63 -0.51
C VAL A 98 -6.93 7.14 0.28
N LEU A 99 -6.75 6.57 1.47
CA LEU A 99 -5.49 6.55 2.21
C LEU A 99 -4.94 5.11 2.20
#